data_AF-A0A6A6YUJ4-F1
#
_entry.id   AF-A0A6A6YUJ4-F1
#
_cell.length_a   1.000
_cell.length_b   1.000
_cell.length_c   1.000
_cell.angle_alpha   90.00
_cell.angle_beta   90.00
_cell.angle_gamma   90.00
#
_symmetry.space_group_name_H-M   'P 1'
#
loop_
_entity.id
_entity.type
_entity.pdbx_description
1 polymer ?
#
loop_
_entity_poly.entity_id
_entity_poly.type
_entity_poly.pdbx_seq_one_letter_code
_entity_poly.pdbx_strand_id
1 'polypeptide(L)'
;MADAEPEDFSALPLPDRFTHKNWKVRKEGYEAAAKEFDIAQSEADPLVRQFIQDSGIWKGVVADSNVAAQQEGLGAYCSFLQIAGEKGCT
;
A
#
# COMPACT_ATOMS: atom_id res chain seq x y z
N MET A 1 -1.59 -7.79 28.87
CA MET A 1 -1.82 -6.49 28.21
C MET A 1 -2.96 -6.71 27.23
N ALA A 2 -4.02 -5.91 27.33
CA ALA A 2 -5.28 -6.15 26.64
C ALA A 2 -5.06 -6.25 25.13
N ASP A 3 -5.44 -7.38 24.56
CA ASP A 3 -5.72 -7.54 23.13
C ASP A 3 -6.92 -6.63 22.87
N ALA A 4 -6.66 -5.40 22.41
CA ALA A 4 -7.71 -4.51 21.95
C ALA A 4 -8.42 -5.23 20.79
N GLU A 5 -9.76 -5.21 20.80
CA GLU A 5 -10.60 -5.74 19.73
C GLU A 5 -10.02 -5.34 18.36
N PRO A 6 -10.14 -6.20 17.32
CA PRO A 6 -9.69 -5.84 15.99
C PRO A 6 -10.51 -4.63 15.52
N GLU A 7 -10.00 -3.43 15.77
CA GLU A 7 -10.49 -2.22 15.12
C GLU A 7 -10.38 -2.48 13.62
N ASP A 8 -11.52 -2.54 12.95
CA ASP A 8 -11.56 -2.79 11.52
C ASP A 8 -11.11 -1.53 10.79
N PHE A 9 -9.82 -1.47 10.49
CA PHE A 9 -9.20 -0.37 9.76
C PHE A 9 -9.37 -0.51 8.24
N SER A 10 -10.12 -1.51 7.75
CA SER A 10 -10.35 -1.71 6.32
C SER A 10 -11.11 -0.53 5.68
N ALA A 11 -11.88 0.22 6.46
CA ALA A 11 -12.58 1.42 6.02
C ALA A 11 -11.66 2.65 5.82
N LEU A 12 -10.42 2.61 6.32
CA LEU A 12 -9.46 3.69 6.11
C LEU A 12 -8.94 3.67 4.66
N PRO A 13 -8.70 4.85 4.05
CA PRO A 13 -7.99 4.94 2.78
C PRO A 13 -6.64 4.22 2.82
N LEU A 14 -6.24 3.59 1.71
CA LEU A 14 -4.98 2.85 1.64
C LEU A 14 -3.74 3.67 2.03
N PRO A 15 -3.57 4.93 1.61
CA PRO A 15 -2.43 5.75 2.04
C PRO A 15 -2.37 5.97 3.56
N ASP A 16 -3.52 6.11 4.22
CA ASP A 16 -3.59 6.28 5.68
C ASP A 16 -3.19 4.98 6.39
N ARG A 17 -3.57 3.83 5.83
CA ARG A 17 -3.17 2.51 6.34
C ARG A 17 -1.66 2.29 6.21
N PHE A 18 -1.02 2.78 5.16
CA PHE A 18 0.42 2.61 4.90
C PHE A 18 1.29 3.33 5.94
N THR A 19 0.79 4.39 6.56
CA THR A 19 1.53 5.19 7.55
C THR A 19 1.09 4.90 8.99
N HIS A 20 0.20 3.92 9.18
CA HIS A 20 -0.36 3.63 10.49
C HIS A 20 0.68 3.09 11.48
N LYS A 21 0.54 3.46 12.77
CA LYS A 21 1.46 3.06 13.84
C LYS A 21 1.52 1.54 14.06
N ASN A 22 0.40 0.85 13.84
CA ASN A 22 0.32 -0.61 13.96
C ASN A 22 0.77 -1.28 12.66
N TRP A 23 1.85 -2.05 12.71
CA TRP A 23 2.40 -2.76 11.55
C TRP A 23 1.43 -3.76 10.92
N LYS A 24 0.49 -4.33 11.69
CA LYS A 24 -0.54 -5.23 11.15
C LYS A 24 -1.47 -4.49 10.17
N VAL A 25 -1.85 -3.26 10.52
CA VAL A 25 -2.67 -2.39 9.65
C VAL A 25 -1.93 -2.01 8.38
N ARG A 26 -0.62 -1.72 8.49
CA ARG A 26 0.23 -1.46 7.32
C ARG A 26 0.30 -2.68 6.41
N LYS A 27 0.59 -3.86 6.98
CA LYS A 27 0.63 -5.14 6.27
C LYS A 27 -0.66 -5.42 5.51
N GLU A 28 -1.80 -5.34 6.19
CA GLU A 28 -3.12 -5.53 5.57
C GLU A 28 -3.41 -4.46 4.50
N GLY A 29 -2.92 -3.23 4.70
CA GLY A 29 -3.01 -2.15 3.71
C GLY A 29 -2.24 -2.50 2.45
N TYR A 30 -1.01 -2.98 2.58
CA TYR A 30 -0.20 -3.42 1.44
C TYR A 30 -0.85 -4.59 0.70
N GLU A 31 -1.35 -5.60 1.42
CA GLU A 31 -2.07 -6.75 0.83
C GLU A 31 -3.33 -6.31 0.06
N ALA A 32 -4.08 -5.34 0.58
CA ALA A 32 -5.24 -4.79 -0.09
C ALA A 32 -4.84 -3.99 -1.34
N ALA A 33 -3.82 -3.14 -1.24
CA ALA A 33 -3.33 -2.34 -2.36
C ALA A 33 -2.82 -3.22 -3.51
N ALA A 34 -2.09 -4.30 -3.21
CA ALA A 34 -1.63 -5.26 -4.22
C ALA A 34 -2.79 -5.81 -5.05
N LYS A 35 -3.87 -6.24 -4.39
CA LYS A 35 -5.07 -6.76 -5.07
C LYS A 35 -5.72 -5.72 -5.98
N GLU A 36 -5.82 -4.48 -5.51
CA GLU A 36 -6.39 -3.39 -6.32
C GLU A 36 -5.51 -3.07 -7.54
N PHE A 37 -4.19 -3.07 -7.39
CA PHE A 37 -3.27 -2.85 -8.51
C PHE A 37 -3.31 -4.01 -9.53
N ASP A 38 -3.44 -5.25 -9.07
CA ASP A 38 -3.49 -6.43 -9.94
C ASP A 38 -4.76 -6.47 -10.81
N ILE A 39 -5.86 -5.84 -10.37
CA ILE A 39 -7.12 -5.76 -11.13
C ILE A 39 -7.27 -4.45 -11.91
N ALA A 40 -6.45 -3.44 -11.63
CA ALA A 40 -6.49 -2.17 -12.32
C ALA A 40 -6.12 -2.34 -13.80
N GLN A 41 -6.88 -1.69 -14.69
CA GLN A 41 -6.72 -1.86 -16.14
C GLN A 41 -5.70 -0.90 -16.76
N SER A 42 -5.37 0.20 -16.08
CA SER A 42 -4.37 1.16 -16.55
C SER A 42 -3.91 2.10 -15.42
N GLU A 43 -2.82 2.82 -15.68
CA GLU A 43 -2.35 3.98 -14.90
C GLU A 43 -3.37 5.13 -14.76
N ALA A 44 -4.52 5.07 -15.46
CA ALA A 44 -5.61 6.04 -15.29
C ALA A 44 -6.56 5.69 -14.14
N ASP A 45 -6.44 4.48 -13.57
CA ASP A 45 -7.22 4.06 -12.40
C ASP A 45 -7.04 5.06 -11.24
N PRO A 46 -8.12 5.49 -10.55
CA PRO A 46 -8.03 6.50 -9.49
C PRO A 46 -7.02 6.14 -8.40
N LEU A 47 -6.94 4.87 -8.01
CA LEU A 47 -6.02 4.42 -6.98
C LEU A 47 -4.58 4.44 -7.50
N VAL A 48 -4.34 3.90 -8.71
CA VAL A 48 -3.01 3.92 -9.32
C VAL A 48 -2.51 5.36 -9.48
N ARG A 49 -3.36 6.28 -9.95
CA ARG A 49 -3.04 7.71 -10.08
C ARG A 49 -2.68 8.34 -8.74
N GLN A 50 -3.40 7.99 -7.68
CA GLN A 50 -3.09 8.48 -6.33
C GLN A 50 -1.68 8.05 -5.92
N PHE A 51 -1.32 6.79 -6.09
CA PHE A 51 0.01 6.28 -5.74
C PHE A 51 1.14 6.75 -6.66
N ILE A 52 0.82 7.21 -7.88
CA ILE A 52 1.74 7.95 -8.74
C ILE A 52 1.98 9.35 -8.19
N GLN A 53 0.91 10.08 -7.83
CA GLN A 53 1.00 11.45 -7.31
C GLN A 53 1.70 11.51 -5.96
N ASP A 54 1.46 10.53 -5.10
CA ASP A 54 2.01 10.42 -3.76
C ASP A 54 3.23 9.48 -3.71
N SER A 55 4.09 9.50 -4.73
CA SER A 55 5.21 8.54 -4.90
C SER A 55 6.16 8.47 -3.70
N GLY A 56 6.26 9.53 -2.90
CA GLY A 56 7.05 9.55 -1.66
C GLY A 56 6.64 8.50 -0.63
N ILE A 57 5.40 8.01 -0.67
CA ILE A 57 4.88 6.98 0.23
C ILE A 57 5.69 5.68 0.14
N TRP A 58 6.17 5.35 -1.06
CA TRP A 58 6.88 4.09 -1.33
C TRP A 58 8.18 3.97 -0.56
N LYS A 59 8.83 5.09 -0.21
CA LYS A 59 10.02 5.06 0.65
C LYS A 59 9.73 4.44 2.02
N GLY A 60 8.57 4.75 2.59
CA GLY A 60 8.15 4.17 3.87
C GLY A 60 7.80 2.68 3.75
N VAL A 61 7.16 2.30 2.64
CA VAL A 61 6.76 0.91 2.35
C VAL A 61 7.97 0.00 2.18
N VAL A 62 8.93 0.37 1.32
CA VAL A 62 10.11 -0.47 1.04
C VAL A 62 11.07 -0.54 2.23
N ALA A 63 11.07 0.48 3.09
CA ALA A 63 11.89 0.57 4.29
C ALA A 63 11.09 0.30 5.57
N ASP A 64 9.96 -0.40 5.49
CA ASP A 64 9.13 -0.69 6.67
C ASP A 64 9.96 -1.41 7.73
N SER A 65 9.91 -0.91 8.97
CA SER A 65 10.70 -1.43 10.08
C SER A 65 10.29 -2.82 10.54
N ASN A 66 9.10 -3.30 10.14
CA ASN A 66 8.63 -4.64 10.43
C ASN A 66 8.73 -5.52 9.18
N VAL A 67 9.52 -6.59 9.24
CA VAL A 67 9.79 -7.48 8.09
C VAL A 67 8.52 -8.10 7.49
N ALA A 68 7.53 -8.46 8.32
CA ALA A 68 6.28 -9.05 7.82
C ALA A 68 5.42 -8.03 7.05
N ALA A 69 5.44 -6.76 7.45
CA ALA A 69 4.82 -5.70 6.68
C ALA A 69 5.65 -5.33 5.45
N GLN A 70 6.98 -5.25 5.59
CA GLN A 70 7.90 -4.94 4.49
C GLN A 70 7.77 -5.92 3.32
N GLN A 71 7.63 -7.22 3.60
CA GLN A 71 7.47 -8.24 2.56
C GLN A 71 6.21 -8.00 1.73
N GLU A 72 5.07 -7.76 2.38
CA GLU A 72 3.82 -7.44 1.66
C GLU A 72 3.91 -6.08 0.96
N GLY A 73 4.61 -5.11 1.57
CA GLY A 73 4.87 -3.79 1.00
C GLY A 73 5.66 -3.86 -0.30
N LEU A 74 6.69 -4.70 -0.37
CA LEU A 74 7.43 -4.97 -1.60
C LEU A 74 6.58 -5.67 -2.65
N GLY A 75 5.68 -6.57 -2.23
CA GLY A 75 4.68 -7.18 -3.11
C GLY A 75 3.76 -6.13 -3.74
N ALA A 76 3.17 -5.26 -2.92
CA ALA A 76 2.32 -4.17 -3.37
C ALA A 76 3.07 -3.19 -4.30
N TYR A 77 4.33 -2.89 -3.99
CA TYR A 77 5.16 -2.04 -4.84
C TYR A 77 5.44 -2.69 -6.20
N CYS A 78 5.71 -4.00 -6.24
CA CYS A 78 5.85 -4.73 -7.50
C CYS A 78 4.57 -4.68 -8.34
N SER A 79 3.40 -4.93 -7.73
CA SER A 79 2.10 -4.84 -8.44
C SER A 79 1.85 -3.42 -8.95
N PHE A 80 2.11 -2.39 -8.15
CA PHE A 80 2.02 -0.99 -8.58
C PHE A 80 2.90 -0.70 -9.79
N LEU A 81 4.17 -1.11 -9.77
CA LEU A 81 5.11 -0.86 -10.88
C LEU A 81 4.69 -1.54 -12.19
N GLN A 82 3.93 -2.65 -12.14
CA GLN A 82 3.41 -3.30 -13.34
C GLN A 82 2.32 -2.46 -14.03
N ILE A 83 1.59 -1.62 -13.29
CA ILE A 83 0.44 -0.87 -13.79
C ILE A 83 0.67 0.65 -13.88
N ALA A 84 1.67 1.19 -13.17
CA ALA A 84 1.94 2.63 -13.09
C ALA A 84 2.38 3.28 -14.42
N GLY A 85 2.82 2.48 -15.39
CA GLY A 85 3.16 2.91 -16.74
C GLY A 85 4.19 4.04 -16.81
N GLU A 86 4.15 4.84 -17.87
CA GLU A 86 5.09 5.96 -18.08
C GLU A 86 4.88 7.05 -17.02
N LYS A 87 3.65 7.24 -16.54
CA LYS A 87 3.35 8.23 -15.51
C LYS A 87 3.99 7.91 -14.16
N GLY A 88 4.30 6.63 -13.89
CA GLY A 88 5.00 6.20 -12.68
C GLY A 88 6.49 6.49 -12.66
N CYS A 89 7.09 6.97 -13.76
CA CYS A 89 8.53 7.19 -13.90
C CYS A 89 9.00 8.62 -13.55
N THR A 90 8.12 9.47 -13.04
CA THR A 90 8.37 10.90 -12.83
C THR A 90 8.96 11.26 -11.47
#